data_AF-A0A662B002-F1
#
_entry.id   AF-A0A662B002-F1
#
_cell.length_a   1.000
_cell.length_b   1.000
_cell.length_c   1.000
_cell.angle_alpha   90.00
_cell.angle_beta   90.00
_cell.angle_gamma   90.00
#
_symmetry.space_group_name_H-M   'P 1'
#
loop_
_entity.id
_entity.type
_entity.pdbx_description
1 polymer ?
#
loop_
_entity_poly.entity_id
_entity_poly.type
_entity_poly.pdbx_seq_one_letter_code
_entity_poly.pdbx_strand_id
1 'polypeptide(L)'
;MEMEETLEETARRELMEETSIRAGELIRFDTYDKPGRDPRGRTITQVFVMIWKEEMGRPKAGSDAANLQWFGLNDLPELAFDHQQIVNDVLRMIKEGD
;
A
#
# COMPACT_ATOMS: atom_id res chain seq x y z
N MET A 1 -0.72 -12.78 4.25
CA MET A 1 -2.04 -13.34 3.91
C MET A 1 -2.24 -14.54 4.79
N GLU A 2 -3.32 -14.55 5.54
CA GLU A 2 -3.76 -15.71 6.30
C GLU A 2 -4.47 -16.71 5.36
N MET A 3 -4.53 -17.98 5.75
CA MET A 3 -5.02 -19.06 4.87
C MET A 3 -6.50 -18.94 4.49
N GLU A 4 -7.29 -18.28 5.34
CA GLU A 4 -8.75 -18.13 5.18
C GLU A 4 -9.13 -16.72 4.67
N GLU A 5 -8.18 -15.96 4.13
CA GLU A 5 -8.40 -14.63 3.57
C GLU A 5 -8.19 -14.62 2.05
N THR A 6 -9.04 -13.90 1.34
CA THR A 6 -8.73 -13.44 -0.02
C THR A 6 -7.64 -12.35 0.02
N LEU A 7 -6.96 -12.12 -1.10
CA LEU A 7 -5.96 -11.05 -1.22
C LEU A 7 -6.52 -9.66 -0.87
N GLU A 8 -7.79 -9.41 -1.20
CA GLU A 8 -8.43 -8.13 -0.87
C GLU A 8 -8.74 -8.04 0.62
N GLU A 9 -9.24 -9.12 1.25
CA GLU A 9 -9.46 -9.15 2.70
C GLU A 9 -8.15 -8.94 3.47
N THR A 10 -7.06 -9.59 3.05
CA THR A 10 -5.73 -9.31 3.58
C THR A 10 -5.37 -7.83 3.43
N ALA A 11 -5.50 -7.24 2.24
CA ALA A 11 -5.17 -5.83 2.03
C ALA A 11 -6.00 -4.88 2.93
N ARG A 12 -7.29 -5.19 3.14
CA ARG A 12 -8.18 -4.41 4.03
C ARG A 12 -7.77 -4.56 5.50
N ARG A 13 -7.43 -5.77 5.95
CA ARG A 13 -6.98 -6.04 7.33
C ARG A 13 -5.66 -5.34 7.62
N GLU A 14 -4.65 -5.53 6.76
CA GLU A 14 -3.32 -4.92 6.93
C GLU A 14 -3.39 -3.39 6.99
N LEU A 15 -4.19 -2.75 6.12
CA LEU A 15 -4.40 -1.30 6.18
C LEU A 15 -4.99 -0.88 7.53
N MET A 16 -5.99 -1.63 8.03
CA MET A 16 -6.64 -1.33 9.31
C MET A 16 -5.68 -1.52 10.49
N GLU A 17 -4.91 -2.60 10.53
CA GLU A 17 -3.99 -2.92 11.63
C GLU A 17 -2.87 -1.87 11.73
N GLU A 18 -2.28 -1.48 10.60
CA GLU A 18 -1.14 -0.56 10.58
C GLU A 18 -1.53 0.92 10.73
N THR A 19 -2.73 1.29 10.27
CA THR A 19 -3.12 2.71 10.14
C THR A 19 -4.41 3.10 10.83
N SER A 20 -5.20 2.12 11.32
CA SER A 20 -6.58 2.30 11.80
C SER A 20 -7.53 2.87 10.74
N ILE A 21 -7.15 2.85 9.45
CA ILE A 21 -7.97 3.30 8.34
C ILE A 21 -8.80 2.11 7.84
N ARG A 22 -10.11 2.30 7.76
CA ARG A 22 -11.00 1.36 7.05
C ARG A 22 -10.90 1.61 5.57
N ALA A 23 -10.49 0.57 4.83
CA ALA A 23 -10.42 0.61 3.38
C ALA A 23 -11.80 0.91 2.75
N GLY A 24 -11.85 1.87 1.83
CA GLY A 24 -12.98 2.13 0.94
C GLY A 24 -12.99 1.19 -0.27
N GLU A 25 -13.22 1.75 -1.45
CA GLU A 25 -13.04 1.02 -2.71
C GLU A 25 -11.55 0.74 -2.94
N LEU A 26 -11.21 -0.53 -3.21
CA LEU A 26 -9.86 -0.96 -3.53
C LEU A 26 -9.78 -1.32 -5.01
N ILE A 27 -8.84 -0.70 -5.70
CA ILE A 27 -8.48 -1.04 -7.08
C ILE A 27 -7.37 -2.08 -7.01
N ARG A 28 -7.62 -3.28 -7.53
CA ARG A 28 -6.54 -4.28 -7.72
C ARG A 28 -5.65 -3.81 -8.86
N PHE A 29 -4.38 -3.56 -8.57
CA PHE A 29 -3.44 -2.99 -9.54
C PHE A 29 -2.63 -4.07 -10.26
N ASP A 30 -1.48 -4.46 -9.72
CA ASP A 30 -0.58 -5.42 -10.36
C ASP A 30 0.12 -6.33 -9.33
N THR A 31 0.69 -7.43 -9.82
CA THR A 31 1.48 -8.39 -9.05
C THR A 31 2.98 -8.22 -9.32
N TYR A 32 3.76 -8.10 -8.25
CA TYR A 32 5.21 -7.99 -8.27
C TYR A 32 5.82 -9.30 -7.78
N ASP A 33 6.48 -10.04 -8.68
CA ASP A 33 6.93 -11.41 -8.45
C ASP A 33 8.40 -11.66 -8.88
N LYS A 34 9.17 -10.58 -9.12
CA LYS A 34 10.57 -10.66 -9.54
C LYS A 34 11.41 -11.44 -8.50
N PRO A 35 12.18 -12.47 -8.90
CA PRO A 35 13.11 -13.13 -8.00
C PRO A 35 14.09 -12.13 -7.36
N GLY A 36 14.27 -12.21 -6.03
CA GLY A 36 15.18 -11.33 -5.29
C GLY A 36 14.63 -9.94 -4.99
N ARG A 37 13.34 -9.65 -5.24
CA ARG A 37 12.71 -8.39 -4.82
C ARG A 37 12.71 -8.20 -3.29
N ASP A 38 12.65 -9.31 -2.56
CA ASP A 38 12.86 -9.35 -1.13
C ASP A 38 14.14 -10.16 -0.84
N PRO A 39 15.16 -9.59 -0.17
CA PRO A 39 16.40 -10.30 0.14
C PRO A 39 16.20 -11.44 1.15
N ARG A 40 15.05 -11.50 1.84
CA ARG A 40 14.73 -12.54 2.83
C ARG A 40 14.22 -13.83 2.19
N GLY A 41 13.75 -13.80 0.94
CA GLY A 41 13.23 -14.98 0.25
C GLY A 41 12.37 -14.69 -0.97
N ARG A 42 11.73 -15.74 -1.52
CA ARG A 42 10.78 -15.60 -2.64
C ARG A 42 9.50 -14.95 -2.13
N THR A 43 9.30 -13.69 -2.47
CA THR A 43 8.10 -12.93 -2.11
C THR A 43 7.35 -12.52 -3.38
N ILE A 44 6.03 -12.76 -3.40
CA ILE A 44 5.11 -12.28 -4.43
C ILE A 44 4.15 -11.30 -3.75
N THR A 45 3.98 -10.11 -4.31
CA THR A 45 3.11 -9.06 -3.75
C THR A 45 2.03 -8.69 -4.74
N GLN A 46 0.76 -8.83 -4.36
CA GLN A 46 -0.36 -8.20 -5.06
C GLN A 46 -0.58 -6.80 -4.48
N VAL A 47 -0.57 -5.77 -5.33
CA VAL A 47 -0.81 -4.38 -4.93
C VAL A 47 -2.28 -4.03 -5.09
N PHE A 48 -2.81 -3.34 -4.08
CA PHE A 48 -4.13 -2.69 -4.10
C PHE A 48 -3.96 -1.20 -3.86
N VAL A 49 -4.77 -0.39 -4.54
CA VAL A 49 -4.74 1.07 -4.45
C VAL A 49 -6.09 1.56 -3.93
N MET A 50 -6.06 2.45 -2.95
CA MET A 50 -7.23 3.20 -2.49
C MET A 50 -7.00 4.66 -2.81
N ILE A 51 -7.96 5.31 -3.48
CA ILE A 51 -7.91 6.74 -3.78
C ILE A 51 -9.04 7.42 -3.01
N TRP A 52 -8.70 8.39 -2.17
CA TRP A 52 -9.68 9.18 -1.42
C TRP A 52 -9.78 10.58 -2.03
N LYS A 53 -11.01 11.01 -2.35
CA LYS A 53 -11.30 12.33 -2.94
C LYS A 53 -11.52 13.44 -1.91
N GLU A 54 -11.73 13.10 -0.65
CA GLU A 54 -11.96 14.05 0.44
C GLU A 54 -10.65 14.28 1.19
N GLU A 55 -10.51 15.42 1.86
CA GLU A 55 -9.38 15.65 2.77
C GLU A 55 -9.37 14.55 3.83
N MET A 56 -8.34 13.69 3.78
CA MET A 56 -8.20 12.64 4.77
C MET A 56 -7.98 13.27 6.14
N GLY A 57 -8.84 12.88 7.10
CA GLY A 57 -8.62 13.19 8.50
C GLY A 57 -7.24 12.71 8.95
N ARG A 58 -6.68 13.34 9.99
CA ARG A 58 -5.38 12.94 10.54
C ARG A 58 -5.41 11.46 10.93
N PRO A 59 -4.45 10.64 10.47
CA PRO A 59 -4.42 9.22 10.80
C PRO A 59 -4.18 9.12 12.31
N LYS A 60 -5.02 8.37 13.01
CA LYS A 60 -4.82 8.07 14.43
C LYS A 60 -4.07 6.76 14.51
N ALA A 61 -2.81 6.85 14.89
CA ALA A 61 -1.95 5.74 15.21
C ALA A 61 -2.63 4.73 16.15
N GLY A 62 -2.92 3.53 15.67
CA GLY A 62 -3.29 2.38 16.51
C GLY A 62 -2.02 1.79 17.13
N SER A 63 -1.94 1.81 18.45
CA SER A 63 -0.97 1.25 19.43
C SER A 63 0.53 1.05 19.13
N ASP A 64 1.02 1.09 17.89
CA ASP A 64 2.46 1.06 17.53
C ASP A 64 2.86 2.19 16.55
N ALA A 65 1.91 3.02 16.13
CA ALA A 65 2.10 4.00 15.06
C ALA A 65 2.75 5.34 15.49
N ALA A 66 3.88 5.27 16.22
CA ALA A 66 4.73 6.45 16.44
C ALA A 66 5.34 7.02 15.14
N ASN A 67 5.33 6.25 14.03
CA ASN A 67 5.98 6.60 12.76
C ASN A 67 5.04 6.72 11.55
N LEU A 68 3.71 6.65 11.73
CA LEU A 68 2.76 6.79 10.63
C LEU A 68 2.57 8.26 10.25
N GLN A 69 2.88 8.62 9.01
CA GLN A 69 2.71 9.98 8.50
C GLN A 69 2.26 9.99 7.04
N TRP A 70 1.58 11.07 6.65
CA TRP A 70 1.33 11.37 5.25
C TRP A 70 2.56 12.03 4.64
N PHE A 71 2.98 11.55 3.47
CA PHE A 71 4.06 12.13 2.69
C PHE A 71 3.50 12.73 1.41
N GLY A 72 4.09 13.86 0.98
CA GLY A 72 3.87 14.33 -0.37
C GLY A 72 4.51 13.36 -1.36
N LEU A 73 3.89 13.17 -2.53
CA LEU A 73 4.42 12.26 -3.57
C LEU A 73 5.80 12.67 -4.09
N ASN A 74 6.17 13.95 -3.92
CA ASN A 74 7.49 14.49 -4.28
C ASN A 74 8.47 14.50 -3.09
N ASP A 75 8.06 14.01 -1.91
CA ASP A 75 8.81 14.07 -0.66
C ASP A 75 8.64 12.74 0.11
N LEU A 76 8.82 11.63 -0.61
CA LEU A 76 8.81 10.29 -0.03
C LEU A 76 10.17 9.96 0.58
N PRO A 77 10.21 9.25 1.72
CA PRO A 77 11.45 8.73 2.27
C PRO A 77 11.98 7.58 1.39
N GLU A 78 13.16 7.07 1.73
CA GLU A 78 13.61 5.80 1.14
C GLU A 78 12.61 4.69 1.49
N LEU A 79 12.04 4.07 0.45
CA LEU A 79 11.04 3.03 0.59
C LEU A 79 11.69 1.65 0.56
N ALA A 80 11.12 0.71 1.31
CA ALA A 80 11.62 -0.65 1.39
C ALA A 80 11.53 -1.37 0.03
N PHE A 81 12.51 -2.25 -0.22
CA PHE A 81 12.50 -3.16 -1.38
C PHE A 81 12.30 -2.42 -2.71
N ASP A 82 11.31 -2.83 -3.50
CA ASP A 82 10.90 -2.23 -4.77
C ASP A 82 9.68 -1.29 -4.63
N HIS A 83 9.34 -0.84 -3.41
CA HIS A 83 8.14 -0.02 -3.19
C HIS A 83 8.20 1.31 -3.94
N GLN A 84 9.39 1.88 -4.18
CA GLN A 84 9.54 3.08 -5.02
C GLN A 84 9.10 2.83 -6.46
N GLN A 85 9.38 1.64 -7.00
CA GLN A 85 8.89 1.25 -8.33
C GLN A 85 7.37 1.13 -8.31
N ILE A 86 6.80 0.44 -7.32
CA ILE A 86 5.35 0.25 -7.16
C ILE A 86 4.62 1.60 -7.14
N VAL A 87 5.10 2.54 -6.31
CA VAL A 87 4.50 3.89 -6.23
C VAL A 87 4.56 4.60 -7.58
N ASN A 88 5.71 4.56 -8.25
CA ASN A 88 5.87 5.22 -9.55
C ASN A 88 4.95 4.64 -10.63
N ASP A 89 4.73 3.32 -10.62
CA ASP A 89 3.84 2.64 -11.56
C ASP A 89 2.38 3.00 -11.28
N VAL A 90 1.95 3.03 -10.00
CA VAL A 90 0.61 3.48 -9.59
C VAL A 90 0.38 4.94 -9.99
N LEU A 91 1.35 5.83 -9.78
CA LEU A 91 1.24 7.23 -10.17
C LEU A 91 1.13 7.40 -11.69
N ARG A 92 1.76 6.53 -12.47
CA ARG A 92 1.63 6.53 -13.93
C ARG A 92 0.23 6.08 -14.34
N MET A 93 -0.28 5.01 -13.76
CA MET A 93 -1.67 4.54 -13.98
C MET A 93 -2.70 5.62 -13.65
N ILE A 94 -2.55 6.32 -12.52
CA ILE A 94 -3.48 7.40 -12.15
C ILE A 94 -3.46 8.53 -13.18
N LYS A 95 -2.27 8.94 -13.65
CA LYS A 95 -2.13 10.00 -14.65
C LYS A 95 -2.64 9.63 -16.04
N GLU A 96 -2.58 8.34 -16.39
CA GLU A 96 -3.04 7.82 -17.70
C GLU A 96 -4.54 7.47 -17.70
N GLY A 97 -5.15 7.35 -16.52
CA GLY A 97 -6.58 7.05 -16.34
C GLY A 97 -7.51 8.27 -16.21
N ASP A 98 -6.95 9.48 -16.18
CA ASP A 98 -7.65 10.77 -16.37
C ASP A 98 -7.75 11.13 -17.87
#